data_AF-A0A9Q8L6D6-F1
#
_entry.id   AF-A0A9Q8L6D6-F1
#
_cell.length_a   1.000
_cell.length_b   1.000
_cell.length_c   1.000
_cell.angle_alpha   90.00
_cell.angle_beta   90.00
_cell.angle_gamma   90.00
#
_symmetry.space_group_name_H-M   'P 1'
#
loop_
_entity.id
_entity.type
_entity.pdbx_description
1 polymer ?
#
loop_
_entity_poly.entity_id
_entity_poly.type
_entity_poly.pdbx_seq_one_letter_code
_entity_poly.pdbx_strand_id
1 'polypeptide(L)'
;MRPDGPRDTVAGPEEGPRPPFPLKLNGKVIKGFGRGSSELGIPTANIPISGLSVGGHEDVESGVYYGWAGLSPSQAILQNPPGGQSNYGHLTSAVHQELNAVLSGKGPIDLQHHGAVYPMVMSIGWNPFYKNTVRSVEVHILHGFQTNFYDSHMNLVILGFIRPEYDYVSKESLVDDIKTDINVAGRSLARLAYAKFLDDPYLLDFKGKDEIAS
;
A
#
# COMPACT_ATOMS: atom_id res chain seq x y z
N MET A 1 -18.87 -5.39 11.28
CA MET A 1 -19.39 -6.69 10.77
C MET A 1 -19.22 -6.76 9.25
N ARG A 2 -18.63 -7.87 8.76
CA ARG A 2 -18.40 -8.15 7.34
C ARG A 2 -19.73 -8.33 6.59
N PRO A 3 -19.97 -7.68 5.43
CA PRO A 3 -21.21 -7.80 4.68
C PRO A 3 -21.35 -9.18 4.02
N ASP A 4 -22.59 -9.66 3.93
CA ASP A 4 -22.95 -10.88 3.20
C ASP A 4 -23.17 -10.56 1.71
N GLY A 5 -22.24 -10.98 0.85
CA GLY A 5 -22.39 -10.83 -0.60
C GLY A 5 -21.08 -10.58 -1.34
N PRO A 6 -21.12 -10.54 -2.69
CA PRO A 6 -19.97 -10.17 -3.48
C PRO A 6 -19.59 -8.70 -3.23
N ARG A 7 -18.28 -8.46 -3.10
CA ARG A 7 -17.72 -7.11 -2.99
C ARG A 7 -17.49 -6.52 -4.37
N ASP A 8 -17.51 -5.19 -4.47
CA ASP A 8 -17.13 -4.49 -5.69
C ASP A 8 -15.72 -4.90 -6.14
N THR A 9 -15.54 -5.06 -7.46
CA THR A 9 -14.28 -5.55 -8.03
C THR A 9 -13.24 -4.45 -8.23
N VAL A 10 -13.67 -3.19 -8.15
CA VAL A 10 -12.87 -1.95 -8.17
C VAL A 10 -13.36 -1.00 -7.08
N ALA A 11 -12.52 -0.09 -6.64
CA ALA A 11 -12.84 0.95 -5.67
C ALA A 11 -12.65 2.34 -6.29
N GLY A 12 -13.43 3.32 -5.85
CA GLY A 12 -13.36 4.70 -6.36
C GLY A 12 -13.97 4.89 -7.76
N PRO A 13 -14.29 6.14 -8.13
CA PRO A 13 -15.03 6.45 -9.36
C PRO A 13 -14.15 6.31 -10.61
N GLU A 14 -14.79 6.13 -11.76
CA GLU A 14 -14.09 5.83 -13.02
C GLU A 14 -13.24 7.00 -13.52
N GLU A 15 -13.64 8.24 -13.20
CA GLU A 15 -12.94 9.45 -13.63
C GLU A 15 -11.61 9.69 -12.86
N GLY A 16 -11.36 8.94 -11.79
CA GLY A 16 -10.17 9.05 -10.94
C GLY A 16 -10.47 9.37 -9.48
N PRO A 17 -9.43 9.55 -8.64
CA PRO A 17 -9.58 9.90 -7.23
C PRO A 17 -10.43 11.18 -7.05
N ARG A 18 -11.27 11.21 -6.01
CA ARG A 18 -12.04 12.40 -5.59
C ARG A 18 -11.57 12.86 -4.21
N PRO A 19 -11.75 14.16 -3.87
CA PRO A 19 -11.43 14.66 -2.54
C PRO A 19 -11.99 13.75 -1.43
N PRO A 20 -11.17 13.43 -0.41
CA PRO A 20 -9.89 14.06 -0.09
C PRO A 20 -8.67 13.47 -0.84
N PHE A 21 -8.83 12.48 -1.71
CA PHE A 21 -7.73 11.88 -2.45
C PHE A 21 -7.25 12.76 -3.63
N PRO A 22 -5.95 12.72 -3.99
CA PRO A 22 -4.89 11.89 -3.40
C PRO A 22 -4.40 12.41 -2.04
N LEU A 23 -4.23 11.49 -1.08
CA LEU A 23 -3.55 11.80 0.19
C LEU A 23 -2.08 11.41 0.09
N LYS A 24 -1.21 12.19 0.72
CA LYS A 24 0.24 11.94 0.73
C LYS A 24 0.71 11.66 2.15
N LEU A 25 1.44 10.56 2.33
CA LEU A 25 2.07 10.18 3.59
C LEU A 25 3.50 9.74 3.31
N ASN A 26 4.43 9.90 4.24
CA ASN A 26 5.75 9.30 4.12
C ASN A 26 6.35 9.00 5.48
N GLY A 27 7.25 8.04 5.56
CA GLY A 27 8.03 7.79 6.76
C GLY A 27 8.92 6.57 6.64
N LYS A 28 9.69 6.31 7.69
CA LYS A 28 10.62 5.18 7.73
C LYS A 28 9.88 3.88 8.03
N VAL A 29 10.21 2.82 7.31
CA VAL A 29 9.64 1.49 7.55
C VAL A 29 10.23 0.90 8.83
N ILE A 30 9.37 0.65 9.81
CA ILE A 30 9.75 0.04 11.10
C ILE A 30 9.21 -1.39 11.23
N LYS A 31 9.78 -2.13 12.18
CA LYS A 31 9.23 -3.41 12.61
C LYS A 31 7.92 -3.17 13.36
N GLY A 32 6.88 -3.90 12.98
CA GLY A 32 5.63 -3.96 13.74
C GLY A 32 5.74 -4.82 15.00
N PHE A 33 4.61 -4.99 15.69
CA PHE A 33 4.52 -5.72 16.97
C PHE A 33 4.47 -7.26 16.84
N GLY A 34 5.02 -7.82 15.76
CA GLY A 34 5.14 -9.28 15.60
C GLY A 34 3.82 -10.04 15.47
N ARG A 35 2.75 -9.40 15.01
CA ARG A 35 1.45 -10.06 14.81
C ARG A 35 1.32 -10.61 13.39
N GLY A 36 1.80 -11.83 13.17
CA GLY A 36 1.29 -12.82 12.20
C GLY A 36 1.16 -12.50 10.68
N SER A 37 1.21 -11.25 10.20
CA SER A 37 0.96 -10.94 8.78
C SER A 37 1.96 -11.59 7.83
N SER A 38 3.23 -11.67 8.24
CA SER A 38 4.25 -12.46 7.55
C SER A 38 3.94 -13.96 7.53
N GLU A 39 3.34 -14.51 8.59
CA GLU A 39 2.92 -15.92 8.65
C GLU A 39 1.67 -16.19 7.81
N LEU A 40 0.90 -15.16 7.45
CA LEU A 40 -0.18 -15.21 6.47
C LEU A 40 0.34 -15.19 5.02
N GLY A 41 1.64 -14.94 4.82
CA GLY A 41 2.22 -14.68 3.51
C GLY A 41 1.87 -13.30 2.95
N ILE A 42 1.40 -12.36 3.78
CA ILE A 42 0.99 -11.01 3.40
C ILE A 42 1.73 -10.00 4.31
N PRO A 43 3.05 -9.85 4.15
CA PRO A 43 3.85 -9.02 5.04
C PRO A 43 3.46 -7.55 4.98
N THR A 44 3.31 -6.90 6.15
CA THR A 44 2.97 -5.47 6.24
C THR A 44 4.14 -4.64 6.77
N ALA A 45 4.47 -3.55 6.07
CA ALA A 45 5.41 -2.53 6.49
C ALA A 45 4.69 -1.54 7.41
N ASN A 46 5.25 -1.26 8.59
CA ASN A 46 4.67 -0.29 9.52
C ASN A 46 5.31 1.08 9.28
N ILE A 47 4.49 2.13 9.21
CA ILE A 47 4.96 3.52 9.18
C ILE A 47 4.49 4.21 10.45
N PRO A 48 5.40 4.74 11.30
CA PRO A 48 5.01 5.48 12.48
C PRO A 48 4.39 6.81 12.07
N ILE A 49 3.17 7.08 12.52
CA ILE A 49 2.49 8.36 12.35
C ILE A 49 2.43 9.11 13.67
N SER A 50 2.74 10.40 13.61
CA SER A 50 2.63 11.30 14.76
C SER A 50 1.23 11.93 14.79
N GLY A 51 0.52 11.74 15.90
CA GLY A 51 -0.81 12.32 16.09
C GLY A 51 -1.95 11.54 15.40
N LEU A 52 -2.97 12.28 14.99
CA LEU A 52 -4.20 11.75 14.39
C LEU A 52 -4.30 12.00 12.88
N SER A 53 -3.41 12.84 12.33
CA SER A 53 -3.45 13.23 10.93
C SER A 53 -2.83 12.16 10.03
N VAL A 54 -3.50 11.88 8.91
CA VAL A 54 -2.93 11.12 7.79
C VAL A 54 -2.88 12.07 6.60
N GLY A 55 -1.68 12.57 6.29
CA GLY A 55 -1.49 13.56 5.23
C GLY A 55 -2.19 14.89 5.53
N GLY A 56 -2.20 15.32 6.80
CA GLY A 56 -2.87 16.55 7.25
C GLY A 56 -4.38 16.45 7.46
N HIS A 57 -4.97 15.25 7.36
CA HIS A 57 -6.39 15.01 7.61
C HIS A 57 -6.61 14.22 8.91
N GLU A 58 -7.31 14.81 9.87
CA GLU A 58 -7.61 14.18 11.18
C GLU A 58 -8.81 13.23 11.11
N ASP A 59 -9.70 13.42 10.12
CA ASP A 59 -10.95 12.67 9.94
C ASP A 59 -10.84 11.49 8.96
N VAL A 60 -9.64 10.92 8.77
CA VAL A 60 -9.46 9.76 7.89
C VAL A 60 -10.09 8.51 8.54
N GLU A 61 -11.00 7.85 7.83
CA GLU A 61 -11.73 6.69 8.33
C GLU A 61 -10.78 5.51 8.60
N SER A 62 -11.04 4.71 9.65
CA SER A 62 -10.34 3.42 9.79
C SER A 62 -10.77 2.47 8.69
N GLY A 63 -9.82 1.78 8.06
CA GLY A 63 -10.14 0.79 7.04
C GLY A 63 -9.00 0.55 6.07
N VAL A 64 -9.35 -0.03 4.93
CA VAL A 64 -8.41 -0.43 3.89
C VAL A 64 -8.46 0.56 2.73
N TYR A 65 -7.28 1.00 2.30
CA TYR A 65 -7.05 1.94 1.23
C TYR A 65 -6.11 1.33 0.19
N TYR A 66 -5.99 1.99 -0.96
CA TYR A 66 -5.06 1.60 -2.02
C TYR A 66 -4.35 2.80 -2.63
N GLY A 67 -3.22 2.54 -3.28
CA GLY A 67 -2.44 3.60 -3.92
C GLY A 67 -1.10 3.11 -4.44
N TRP A 68 -0.19 4.06 -4.61
CA TRP A 68 1.19 3.81 -5.00
C TRP A 68 2.13 4.05 -3.82
N ALA A 69 3.13 3.19 -3.66
CA ALA A 69 4.20 3.30 -2.69
C ALA A 69 5.54 3.45 -3.41
N GLY A 70 6.22 4.56 -3.17
CA GLY A 70 7.62 4.73 -3.53
C GLY A 70 8.53 4.29 -2.39
N LEU A 71 9.51 3.46 -2.69
CA LEU A 71 10.53 3.02 -1.75
C LEU A 71 11.89 3.58 -2.16
N SER A 72 12.62 4.11 -1.18
CA SER A 72 14.00 4.54 -1.37
C SER A 72 14.92 3.38 -1.77
N PRO A 73 16.04 3.65 -2.46
CA PRO A 73 17.02 2.62 -2.82
C PRO A 73 17.34 1.67 -1.65
N SER A 74 17.23 0.37 -1.89
CA SER A 74 17.50 -0.68 -0.91
C SER A 74 17.81 -2.00 -1.59
N GLN A 75 18.42 -2.93 -0.85
CA GLN A 75 18.75 -4.26 -1.37
C GLN A 75 17.51 -5.01 -1.87
N ALA A 76 16.35 -4.81 -1.24
CA ALA A 76 15.10 -5.45 -1.61
C ALA A 76 14.64 -5.07 -3.04
N ILE A 77 14.72 -3.78 -3.37
CA ILE A 77 14.38 -3.27 -4.71
C ILE A 77 15.36 -3.80 -5.76
N LEU A 78 16.66 -3.79 -5.45
CA LEU A 78 17.69 -4.21 -6.38
C LEU A 78 17.60 -5.71 -6.71
N GLN A 79 17.20 -6.54 -5.75
CA GLN A 79 17.03 -7.98 -5.95
C GLN A 79 15.76 -8.33 -6.72
N ASN A 80 14.67 -7.58 -6.53
CA ASN A 80 13.44 -7.79 -7.27
C ASN A 80 12.77 -6.46 -7.65
N PRO A 81 13.13 -5.87 -8.81
CA PRO A 81 12.59 -4.60 -9.24
C PRO A 81 11.10 -4.69 -9.66
N PRO A 82 10.38 -3.57 -9.75
CA PRO A 82 9.02 -3.55 -10.31
C PRO A 82 9.00 -4.12 -11.74
N GLY A 83 7.92 -4.82 -12.09
CA GLY A 83 7.77 -5.44 -13.41
C GLY A 83 8.66 -6.67 -13.67
N GLY A 84 9.53 -7.04 -12.71
CA GLY A 84 10.27 -8.30 -12.75
C GLY A 84 9.37 -9.53 -12.54
N GLN A 85 9.92 -10.73 -12.76
CA GLN A 85 9.23 -11.98 -12.40
C GLN A 85 9.11 -12.09 -10.88
N SER A 86 7.97 -11.63 -10.38
CA SER A 86 7.60 -11.65 -8.96
C SER A 86 6.86 -12.94 -8.65
N ASN A 87 7.27 -13.69 -7.62
CA ASN A 87 6.54 -14.86 -7.12
C ASN A 87 5.28 -14.45 -6.30
N TYR A 88 4.70 -13.28 -6.58
CA TYR A 88 3.60 -12.73 -5.80
C TYR A 88 2.27 -13.38 -6.18
N GLY A 89 1.88 -14.40 -5.41
CA GLY A 89 0.75 -15.28 -5.72
C GLY A 89 -0.64 -14.82 -5.27
N HIS A 90 -0.80 -13.58 -4.78
CA HIS A 90 -2.10 -13.10 -4.27
C HIS A 90 -2.93 -12.34 -5.31
N LEU A 91 -2.31 -11.94 -6.43
CA LEU A 91 -3.01 -11.38 -7.58
C LEU A 91 -3.52 -12.50 -8.49
N THR A 92 -4.73 -12.35 -8.99
CA THR A 92 -5.19 -13.14 -10.14
C THR A 92 -4.35 -12.82 -11.37
N SER A 93 -4.16 -13.80 -12.26
CA SER A 93 -3.30 -13.64 -13.45
C SER A 93 -3.69 -12.44 -14.32
N ALA A 94 -4.99 -12.16 -14.47
CA ALA A 94 -5.49 -11.02 -15.22
C ALA A 94 -5.03 -9.68 -14.60
N VAL A 95 -5.21 -9.53 -13.28
CA VAL A 95 -4.83 -8.29 -12.59
C VAL A 95 -3.31 -8.11 -12.58
N HIS A 96 -2.56 -9.20 -12.43
CA HIS A 96 -1.10 -9.16 -12.53
C HIS A 96 -0.63 -8.68 -13.91
N GLN A 97 -1.25 -9.17 -14.99
CA GLN A 97 -0.94 -8.74 -16.36
C GLN A 97 -1.26 -7.25 -16.58
N GLU A 98 -2.42 -6.79 -16.13
CA GLU A 98 -2.84 -5.39 -16.24
C GLU A 98 -1.89 -4.44 -15.49
N LEU A 99 -1.54 -4.76 -14.23
CA LEU A 99 -0.59 -3.97 -13.45
C LEU A 99 0.82 -3.97 -14.06
N ASN A 100 1.30 -5.11 -14.53
CA ASN A 100 2.60 -5.18 -15.18
C ASN A 100 2.65 -4.37 -16.47
N ALA A 101 1.55 -4.29 -17.23
CA ALA A 101 1.48 -3.43 -18.40
C ALA A 101 1.64 -1.94 -18.02
N VAL A 102 1.04 -1.51 -16.91
CA VAL A 102 1.21 -0.16 -16.35
C VAL A 102 2.65 0.08 -15.89
N LEU A 103 3.25 -0.86 -15.15
CA LEU A 103 4.62 -0.74 -14.62
C LEU A 103 5.70 -0.78 -15.72
N SER A 104 5.52 -1.64 -16.72
CA SER A 104 6.50 -1.82 -17.82
C SER A 104 6.54 -0.64 -18.78
N GLY A 105 5.53 0.22 -18.76
CA GLY A 105 5.54 1.49 -19.50
C GLY A 105 6.56 2.49 -18.97
N LYS A 106 7.12 2.27 -17.76
CA LYS A 106 8.18 3.10 -17.22
C LYS A 106 9.50 2.74 -17.88
N GLY A 107 10.13 3.74 -18.50
CA GLY A 107 11.51 3.63 -18.95
C GLY A 107 12.47 3.27 -17.81
N PRO A 108 13.74 2.98 -18.11
CA PRO A 108 14.71 2.57 -17.10
C PRO A 108 14.80 3.61 -15.98
N ILE A 109 14.52 3.20 -14.75
CA ILE A 109 14.77 3.99 -13.54
C ILE A 109 16.11 3.52 -12.98
N ASP A 110 17.01 4.46 -12.68
CA ASP A 110 18.21 4.17 -11.90
C ASP A 110 17.79 3.85 -10.46
N LEU A 111 17.54 2.56 -10.20
CA LEU A 111 17.06 2.06 -8.91
C LEU A 111 18.05 2.34 -7.77
N GLN A 112 19.35 2.46 -8.06
CA GLN A 112 20.38 2.69 -7.05
C GLN A 112 20.32 4.13 -6.52
N HIS A 113 19.94 5.09 -7.37
CA HIS A 113 19.90 6.50 -7.00
C HIS A 113 18.48 7.03 -6.73
N HIS A 114 17.46 6.46 -7.36
CA HIS A 114 16.09 6.98 -7.30
C HIS A 114 15.10 6.07 -6.56
N GLY A 115 15.38 4.77 -6.41
CA GLY A 115 14.44 3.82 -5.81
C GLY A 115 13.38 3.34 -6.82
N ALA A 116 12.22 2.93 -6.32
CA ALA A 116 11.18 2.28 -7.13
C ALA A 116 9.77 2.53 -6.61
N VAL A 117 8.78 2.47 -7.51
CA VAL A 117 7.36 2.61 -7.19
C VAL A 117 6.64 1.28 -7.38
N TYR A 118 5.77 0.95 -6.43
CA TYR A 118 4.99 -0.28 -6.40
C TYR A 118 3.51 -0.02 -6.08
N PRO A 119 2.59 -0.86 -6.57
CA PRO A 119 1.20 -0.84 -6.12
C PRO A 119 1.12 -1.30 -4.65
N MET A 120 0.20 -0.71 -3.88
CA MET A 120 0.00 -1.08 -2.48
C MET A 120 -1.49 -1.13 -2.08
N VAL A 121 -1.76 -1.91 -1.05
CA VAL A 121 -2.89 -1.70 -0.14
C VAL A 121 -2.36 -1.26 1.21
N MET A 122 -3.15 -0.50 1.95
CA MET A 122 -2.79 -0.11 3.31
C MET A 122 -3.98 -0.17 4.24
N SER A 123 -3.72 -0.50 5.50
CA SER A 123 -4.69 -0.44 6.59
C SER A 123 -4.38 0.77 7.46
N ILE A 124 -5.41 1.55 7.78
CA ILE A 124 -5.37 2.61 8.78
C ILE A 124 -6.29 2.18 9.92
N GLY A 125 -5.75 2.10 11.13
CA GLY A 125 -6.50 1.67 12.30
C GLY A 125 -6.06 2.42 13.56
N TRP A 126 -6.60 2.02 14.70
CA TRP A 126 -6.17 2.51 16.01
C TRP A 126 -5.22 1.53 16.67
N ASN A 127 -4.15 2.04 17.29
CA ASN A 127 -3.18 1.21 17.98
C ASN A 127 -3.65 0.84 19.40
N PRO A 128 -3.97 -0.43 19.71
CA PRO A 128 -4.46 -0.83 21.02
C PRO A 128 -3.43 -0.66 22.14
N PHE A 129 -2.13 -0.74 21.82
CA PHE A 129 -1.06 -0.60 22.81
C PHE A 129 -0.96 0.82 23.38
N TYR A 130 -1.36 1.82 22.59
CA TYR A 130 -1.41 3.22 23.03
C TYR A 130 -2.83 3.62 23.42
N LYS A 131 -3.62 2.71 24.00
CA LYS A 131 -5.01 2.96 24.42
C LYS A 131 -5.89 3.56 23.32
N ASN A 132 -5.61 3.22 22.05
CA ASN A 132 -6.28 3.78 20.87
C ASN A 132 -6.23 5.32 20.80
N THR A 133 -5.16 5.95 21.30
CA THR A 133 -4.96 7.40 21.14
C THR A 133 -4.00 7.75 20.01
N VAL A 134 -3.42 6.73 19.36
CA VAL A 134 -2.50 6.87 18.23
C VAL A 134 -2.99 5.96 17.11
N ARG A 135 -2.98 6.48 15.89
CA ARG A 135 -3.33 5.73 14.69
C ARG A 135 -2.16 4.83 14.26
N SER A 136 -2.45 3.72 13.58
CA SER A 136 -1.44 2.83 12.99
C SER A 136 -1.63 2.73 11.49
N VAL A 137 -0.52 2.79 10.75
CA VAL A 137 -0.49 2.60 9.30
C VAL A 137 0.32 1.37 8.96
N GLU A 138 -0.32 0.43 8.29
CA GLU A 138 0.28 -0.81 7.81
C GLU A 138 0.13 -0.91 6.29
N VAL A 139 1.25 -1.00 5.57
CA VAL A 139 1.28 -1.02 4.10
C VAL A 139 1.70 -2.40 3.62
N HIS A 140 0.90 -3.02 2.76
CA HIS A 140 1.28 -4.20 2.02
C HIS A 140 1.56 -3.83 0.56
N ILE A 141 2.81 -4.02 0.14
CA ILE A 141 3.20 -3.85 -1.25
C ILE A 141 2.76 -5.09 -2.04
N LEU A 142 2.12 -4.87 -3.19
CA LEU A 142 1.64 -5.93 -4.09
C LEU A 142 2.80 -6.49 -4.94
N HIS A 143 3.87 -6.89 -4.26
CA HIS A 143 5.10 -7.40 -4.84
C HIS A 143 5.84 -8.31 -3.85
N GLY A 144 6.41 -9.41 -4.34
CA GLY A 144 7.18 -10.32 -3.51
C GLY A 144 8.63 -9.86 -3.40
N PHE A 145 9.12 -9.59 -2.18
CA PHE A 145 10.53 -9.30 -1.93
C PHE A 145 11.24 -10.53 -1.35
N GLN A 146 12.51 -10.72 -1.71
CA GLN A 146 13.36 -11.80 -1.17
C GLN A 146 13.96 -11.45 0.20
N THR A 147 14.05 -10.15 0.50
CA THR A 147 14.57 -9.62 1.77
C THR A 147 13.71 -8.47 2.26
N ASN A 148 13.81 -8.17 3.56
CA ASN A 148 13.11 -7.05 4.18
C ASN A 148 13.74 -5.71 3.77
N PHE A 149 12.96 -4.64 3.88
CA PHE A 149 13.35 -3.26 3.61
C PHE A 149 13.09 -2.36 4.83
N TYR A 150 13.34 -2.87 6.04
CA TYR A 150 13.36 -2.03 7.24
C TYR A 150 14.34 -0.87 7.08
N ASP A 151 14.05 0.24 7.75
CA ASP A 151 14.81 1.49 7.69
C ASP A 151 14.80 2.20 6.33
N SER A 152 14.19 1.60 5.30
CA SER A 152 13.95 2.28 4.02
C SER A 152 12.87 3.33 4.19
N HIS A 153 13.01 4.44 3.46
CA HIS A 153 11.98 5.47 3.42
C HIS A 153 10.88 5.06 2.46
N MET A 154 9.63 5.28 2.86
CA MET A 154 8.45 5.01 2.03
C MET A 154 7.63 6.27 1.86
N ASN A 155 7.30 6.61 0.62
CA ASN A 155 6.36 7.67 0.26
C ASN A 155 5.09 7.03 -0.30
N LEU A 156 3.92 7.45 0.17
CA LEU A 156 2.62 6.93 -0.24
C LEU A 156 1.80 8.00 -0.95
N VAL A 157 1.20 7.63 -2.07
CA VAL A 157 0.11 8.38 -2.70
C VAL A 157 -1.14 7.50 -2.61
N ILE A 158 -2.04 7.85 -1.70
CA ILE A 158 -3.26 7.11 -1.38
C ILE A 158 -4.37 7.64 -2.28
N LEU A 159 -5.02 6.76 -3.04
CA LEU A 159 -5.91 7.16 -4.14
C LEU A 159 -7.38 6.86 -3.88
N GLY A 160 -7.69 6.05 -2.87
CA GLY A 160 -9.06 5.73 -2.55
C GLY A 160 -9.19 4.78 -1.37
N PHE A 161 -10.42 4.68 -0.89
CA PHE A 161 -10.86 3.78 0.15
C PHE A 161 -11.51 2.54 -0.48
N ILE A 162 -11.19 1.35 0.04
CA ILE A 162 -11.76 0.08 -0.39
C ILE A 162 -12.94 -0.29 0.52
N ARG A 163 -12.73 -0.30 1.84
CA ARG A 163 -13.71 -0.77 2.82
C ARG A 163 -13.33 -0.38 4.25
N PRO A 164 -14.31 -0.32 5.18
CA PRO A 164 -14.01 -0.15 6.60
C PRO A 164 -13.36 -1.40 7.20
N GLU A 165 -12.94 -1.29 8.45
CA GLU A 165 -12.51 -2.45 9.26
C GLU A 165 -13.68 -3.43 9.43
N TYR A 166 -13.38 -4.72 9.28
CA TYR A 166 -14.34 -5.80 9.49
C TYR A 166 -13.91 -6.66 10.68
N ASP A 167 -14.91 -7.16 11.39
CA ASP A 167 -14.72 -8.19 12.41
C ASP A 167 -14.70 -9.56 11.74
N TYR A 168 -13.73 -10.39 12.12
CA TYR A 168 -13.57 -11.72 11.57
C TYR A 168 -13.73 -12.78 12.65
N VAL A 169 -14.50 -13.81 12.32
CA VAL A 169 -14.69 -14.98 13.18
C VAL A 169 -13.66 -16.08 12.92
N SER A 170 -12.88 -15.97 11.84
CA SER A 170 -11.83 -16.92 11.46
C SER A 170 -10.65 -16.25 10.76
N LYS A 171 -9.47 -16.89 10.82
CA LYS A 171 -8.25 -16.43 10.15
C LYS A 171 -8.41 -16.49 8.62
N GLU A 172 -9.12 -17.50 8.14
CA GLU A 172 -9.36 -17.74 6.72
C GLU A 172 -10.19 -16.62 6.10
N SER A 173 -11.27 -16.21 6.77
CA SER A 173 -12.13 -15.11 6.30
C SER A 173 -11.38 -13.77 6.23
N LEU A 174 -10.47 -13.52 7.17
CA LEU A 174 -9.56 -12.38 7.13
C LEU A 174 -8.63 -12.44 5.91
N VAL A 175 -7.97 -13.58 5.69
CA VAL A 175 -7.05 -13.76 4.56
C VAL A 175 -7.77 -13.62 3.22
N ASP A 176 -8.98 -14.16 3.08
CA ASP A 176 -9.77 -14.06 1.86
C ASP A 176 -10.17 -12.61 1.53
N ASP A 177 -10.53 -11.82 2.56
CA ASP A 177 -10.84 -10.41 2.35
C ASP A 177 -9.59 -9.59 2.01
N ILE A 178 -8.43 -9.90 2.60
CA ILE A 178 -7.18 -9.22 2.21
C ILE A 178 -6.80 -9.56 0.76
N LYS A 179 -6.95 -10.81 0.33
CA LYS A 179 -6.74 -11.19 -1.09
C LYS A 179 -7.71 -10.47 -2.01
N THR A 180 -8.95 -10.29 -1.57
CA THR A 180 -9.94 -9.49 -2.29
C THR A 180 -9.48 -8.03 -2.38
N ASP A 181 -9.02 -7.43 -1.29
CA ASP A 181 -8.50 -6.05 -1.25
C ASP A 181 -7.33 -5.87 -2.23
N ILE A 182 -6.39 -6.82 -2.25
CA ILE A 182 -5.25 -6.85 -3.19
C ILE A 182 -5.72 -6.82 -4.65
N ASN A 183 -6.70 -7.65 -5.00
CA ASN A 183 -7.21 -7.70 -6.37
C ASN A 183 -8.04 -6.46 -6.73
N VAL A 184 -8.82 -5.92 -5.78
CA VAL A 184 -9.56 -4.66 -5.95
C VAL A 184 -8.60 -3.50 -6.19
N ALA A 185 -7.55 -3.38 -5.36
CA ALA A 185 -6.51 -2.38 -5.54
C ALA A 185 -5.83 -2.51 -6.90
N GLY A 186 -5.43 -3.73 -7.29
CA GLY A 186 -4.77 -3.95 -8.56
C GLY A 186 -5.61 -3.53 -9.77
N ARG A 187 -6.89 -3.94 -9.83
CA ARG A 187 -7.81 -3.49 -10.89
C ARG A 187 -8.02 -1.99 -10.86
N SER A 188 -8.16 -1.42 -9.67
CA SER A 188 -8.41 0.01 -9.50
C SER A 188 -7.24 0.86 -9.99
N LEU A 189 -6.00 0.44 -9.70
CA LEU A 189 -4.75 1.10 -10.10
C LEU A 189 -4.42 0.90 -11.59
N ALA A 190 -4.88 -0.19 -12.20
CA ALA A 190 -4.69 -0.45 -13.63
C ALA A 190 -5.50 0.51 -14.53
N ARG A 191 -6.57 1.13 -14.00
CA ARG A 191 -7.35 2.13 -14.75
C ARG A 191 -6.52 3.39 -14.98
N LEU A 192 -6.61 3.95 -16.19
CA LEU A 192 -5.80 5.09 -16.65
C LEU A 192 -5.83 6.29 -15.68
N ALA A 193 -6.99 6.61 -15.13
CA ALA A 193 -7.17 7.74 -14.21
C ALA A 193 -6.40 7.60 -12.88
N TYR A 194 -6.02 6.37 -12.51
CA TYR A 194 -5.25 6.03 -11.31
C TYR A 194 -3.80 5.67 -11.63
N ALA A 195 -3.58 4.98 -12.76
CA ALA A 195 -2.27 4.59 -13.26
C ALA A 195 -1.33 5.79 -13.43
N LYS A 196 -1.84 6.95 -13.88
CA LYS A 196 -1.04 8.18 -14.04
C LYS A 196 -0.34 8.65 -12.76
N PHE A 197 -0.86 8.30 -11.58
CA PHE A 197 -0.23 8.69 -10.30
C PHE A 197 1.02 7.88 -9.98
N LEU A 198 1.30 6.81 -10.73
CA LEU A 198 2.58 6.11 -10.67
C LEU A 198 3.74 7.08 -10.97
N ASP A 199 3.50 8.13 -11.74
CA ASP A 199 4.44 9.19 -12.11
C ASP A 199 4.46 10.40 -11.17
N ASP A 200 3.73 10.38 -10.05
CA ASP A 200 3.78 11.49 -9.10
C ASP A 200 5.22 11.66 -8.55
N PRO A 201 5.88 12.81 -8.77
CA PRO A 201 7.27 13.01 -8.35
C PRO A 201 7.47 12.83 -6.84
N TYR A 202 6.41 13.03 -6.05
CA TYR A 202 6.46 12.79 -4.61
C TYR A 202 6.89 11.36 -4.27
N LEU A 203 6.54 10.36 -5.08
CA LEU A 203 6.84 8.96 -4.78
C LEU A 203 8.34 8.69 -4.73
N LEU A 204 9.16 9.43 -5.46
CA LEU A 204 10.63 9.25 -5.49
C LEU A 204 11.40 10.43 -4.88
N ASP A 205 10.70 11.37 -4.24
CA ASP A 205 11.30 12.48 -3.50
C ASP A 205 11.57 12.10 -2.04
N PHE A 206 12.77 11.60 -1.76
CA PHE A 206 13.19 11.21 -0.41
C PHE A 206 14.05 12.28 0.31
N LYS A 207 14.30 13.44 -0.31
CA LYS A 207 15.19 14.45 0.26
C LYS A 207 14.52 15.16 1.43
N GLY A 208 15.22 15.24 2.55
CA GLY A 208 14.78 16.01 3.74
C GLY A 208 13.46 15.53 4.34
N LYS A 209 13.10 14.25 4.13
CA LYS A 209 11.90 13.66 4.72
C LYS A 209 12.20 13.15 6.13
N ASP A 210 11.26 13.38 7.04
CA ASP A 210 11.39 13.02 8.46
C ASP A 210 11.27 11.51 8.68
N GLU A 211 11.95 10.99 9.71
CA GLU A 211 11.87 9.55 10.05
C GLU A 211 10.46 9.13 10.51
N ILE A 212 9.65 10.09 10.96
CA ILE A 212 8.28 9.90 11.45
C ILE A 212 7.32 10.61 10.51
N ALA A 213 6.24 9.91 10.13
CA ALA A 213 5.19 10.47 9.29
C ALA A 213 4.32 11.47 10.07
N SER A 214 3.86 12.53 9.39
CA SER A 214 2.88 13.51 9.88
C SER A 214 1.76 13.73 8.86
#